data_AF-A0A645HL67-F1
#
_entry.id   AF-A0A645HL67-F1
#
_cell.length_a   1.000
_cell.length_b   1.000
_cell.length_c   1.000
_cell.angle_alpha   90.00
_cell.angle_beta   90.00
_cell.angle_gamma   90.00
#
_symmetry.space_group_name_H-M   'P 1'
#
loop_
_entity.id
_entity.type
_entity.pdbx_description
1 polymer ?
#
loop_
_entity_poly.entity_id
_entity_poly.type
_entity_poly.pdbx_seq_one_letter_code
_entity_poly.pdbx_strand_id
1 'polypeptide(L)'
;MILSFFSPVVNVIYSIPQAVIGGIEIFLFGAIAAQGIAIMIDRKCDMFYARNIAVIAVIMIIGIGGQYKFGGMIPFFGMQVPCIAGAAIAGILLNLLLSIGRKKEEEKAE
;
A
#
# COMPACT_ATOMS: atom_id res chain seq x y z
N MET A 1 -13.56 17.94 -10.84
CA MET A 1 -13.02 19.02 -11.69
C MET A 1 -13.92 20.24 -11.76
N ILE A 2 -15.26 20.13 -11.70
CA ILE A 2 -16.17 21.30 -11.74
C ILE A 2 -15.89 22.31 -10.62
N LEU A 3 -15.65 21.84 -9.39
CA LEU A 3 -15.29 22.69 -8.24
C LEU A 3 -13.98 23.48 -8.44
N SER A 4 -13.06 22.96 -9.25
CA SER A 4 -11.76 23.60 -9.53
C SER A 4 -11.89 24.87 -10.37
N PHE A 5 -13.01 25.06 -11.09
CA PHE A 5 -13.30 26.29 -11.86
C PHE A 5 -13.84 27.44 -10.99
N PHE A 6 -14.23 27.17 -9.74
CA PHE A 6 -14.74 28.19 -8.82
C PHE A 6 -13.61 28.70 -7.93
N SER A 7 -12.98 29.81 -8.32
CA SER A 7 -11.90 30.46 -7.56
C SER A 7 -12.23 30.73 -6.09
N PRO A 8 -13.46 31.10 -5.69
CA PRO A 8 -13.79 31.28 -4.27
C PRO A 8 -13.61 30.01 -3.43
N VAL A 9 -13.97 28.85 -3.97
CA VAL A 9 -13.84 27.55 -3.28
C VAL A 9 -12.37 27.17 -3.14
N VAL A 10 -11.58 27.38 -4.19
CA VAL A 10 -10.14 27.14 -4.19
C VAL A 10 -9.41 28.01 -3.16
N ASN A 11 -9.77 29.29 -3.06
CA ASN A 11 -9.19 30.21 -2.10
C ASN A 11 -9.49 29.83 -0.65
N VAL A 12 -10.68 29.29 -0.38
CA VAL A 12 -11.02 28.77 0.96
C VAL A 12 -10.13 27.57 1.30
N ILE A 13 -9.90 26.64 0.37
CA ILE A 13 -8.99 25.50 0.59
C ILE A 13 -7.56 25.98 0.84
N TYR A 14 -7.06 26.95 0.07
CA TYR A 14 -5.71 27.49 0.29
C TYR A 14 -5.57 28.33 1.56
N SER A 15 -6.68 28.79 2.16
CA SER A 15 -6.66 29.47 3.46
C SER A 15 -6.44 28.51 4.64
N ILE A 16 -6.54 27.19 4.42
CA ILE A 16 -6.34 26.19 5.46
C ILE A 16 -4.85 26.16 5.87
N PRO A 17 -4.54 26.28 7.19
CA PRO A 17 -3.16 26.19 7.66
C PRO A 17 -2.52 24.84 7.33
N GLN A 18 -1.25 24.85 6.92
CA GLN A 18 -0.51 23.63 6.57
C GLN A 18 -0.49 22.58 7.69
N ALA A 19 -0.43 23.02 8.95
CA ALA A 19 -0.49 22.12 10.11
C ALA A 19 -1.81 21.32 10.18
N VAL A 20 -2.93 21.90 9.74
CA VAL A 20 -4.24 21.23 9.70
C VAL A 20 -4.28 20.23 8.55
N ILE A 21 -3.76 20.61 7.38
CA ILE A 21 -3.66 19.72 6.21
C ILE A 21 -2.82 18.48 6.55
N GLY A 22 -1.64 18.66 7.13
CA GLY A 22 -0.80 17.55 7.57
C GLY A 22 -1.46 16.65 8.61
N GLY A 23 -2.25 17.23 9.54
CA GLY A 23 -3.02 16.45 10.51
C GLY A 23 -4.10 15.56 9.85
N ILE A 24 -4.82 16.11 8.87
CA ILE A 24 -5.81 15.37 8.08
C ILE A 24 -5.13 14.28 7.24
N GLU A 25 -3.98 14.58 6.62
CA GLU A 25 -3.22 13.59 5.84
C GLU A 25 -2.79 12.39 6.68
N ILE A 26 -2.23 12.61 7.88
CA ILE A 26 -1.85 11.53 8.80
C ILE A 26 -3.05 10.65 9.13
N PHE A 27 -4.21 11.26 9.45
CA PHE A 27 -5.43 10.52 9.73
C PHE A 27 -5.92 9.71 8.52
N LEU A 28 -5.98 10.33 7.34
CA LEU A 28 -6.45 9.68 6.11
C LEU A 28 -5.54 8.52 5.69
N PHE A 29 -4.22 8.70 5.72
CA PHE A 29 -3.28 7.61 5.42
C PHE A 29 -3.36 6.49 6.47
N GLY A 30 -3.52 6.83 7.76
CA GLY A 30 -3.74 5.86 8.82
C GLY A 30 -5.04 5.05 8.64
N ALA A 31 -6.13 5.72 8.29
CA ALA A 31 -7.42 5.08 8.01
C ALA A 31 -7.34 4.14 6.80
N ILE A 32 -6.65 4.54 5.73
CA ILE A 32 -6.42 3.67 4.55
C ILE A 32 -5.64 2.42 4.94
N ALA A 33 -4.57 2.55 5.74
CA ALA A 33 -3.79 1.41 6.22
C ALA A 33 -4.63 0.47 7.09
N ALA A 34 -5.42 1.01 8.03
CA ALA A 34 -6.32 0.23 8.86
C ALA A 34 -7.38 -0.50 8.02
N GLN A 35 -7.93 0.15 6.98
CA GLN A 35 -8.88 -0.47 6.05
C GLN A 35 -8.23 -1.62 5.27
N GLY A 36 -6.96 -1.50 4.88
CA GLY A 36 -6.21 -2.59 4.26
C GLY A 36 -6.11 -3.82 5.17
N ILE A 37 -5.82 -3.62 6.45
CA ILE A 37 -5.80 -4.70 7.45
C ILE A 37 -7.20 -5.29 7.64
N ALA A 38 -8.23 -4.44 7.75
CA ALA A 38 -9.61 -4.89 7.89
C ALA A 38 -10.05 -5.79 6.72
N ILE A 39 -9.68 -5.45 5.48
CA ILE A 39 -9.96 -6.29 4.30
C ILE A 39 -9.29 -7.67 4.43
N MET A 40 -8.03 -7.72 4.91
CA MET A 40 -7.35 -9.00 5.09
C MET A 40 -8.02 -9.88 6.15
N ILE A 41 -8.50 -9.28 7.24
CA ILE A 41 -9.25 -9.99 8.29
C ILE A 41 -10.62 -10.46 7.77
N ASP A 42 -11.36 -9.59 7.08
CA ASP A 42 -12.67 -9.90 6.49
C ASP A 42 -12.58 -11.04 5.47
N ARG A 43 -11.49 -11.08 4.70
CA ARG A 43 -11.17 -12.16 3.76
C ARG A 43 -10.57 -13.40 4.41
N LYS A 44 -10.57 -13.48 5.75
CA LYS A 44 -10.03 -14.60 6.53
C LYS A 44 -8.60 -14.98 6.13
N CYS A 45 -7.74 -13.98 5.90
CA CYS A 45 -6.34 -14.24 5.63
C CYS A 45 -5.63 -14.63 6.94
N ASP A 46 -5.10 -15.85 7.04
CA ASP A 46 -4.28 -16.26 8.19
C ASP A 46 -2.97 -15.45 8.25
N MET A 47 -2.90 -14.53 9.21
CA MET A 47 -1.72 -13.68 9.47
C MET A 47 -0.58 -14.39 10.20
N PHE A 48 -0.82 -15.61 10.69
CA PHE A 48 0.19 -16.46 11.32
C PHE A 48 0.79 -17.46 10.33
N TYR A 49 0.19 -17.59 9.15
CA TYR A 49 0.72 -18.44 8.10
C TYR A 49 2.03 -17.88 7.54
N ALA A 50 3.10 -18.67 7.59
CA ALA A 50 4.46 -18.25 7.25
C ALA A 50 4.58 -17.62 5.85
N ARG A 51 3.83 -18.11 4.85
CA ARG A 51 3.80 -17.52 3.50
C ARG A 51 3.20 -16.12 3.51
N ASN A 52 2.08 -15.92 4.20
CA ASN A 52 1.39 -14.62 4.22
C ASN A 52 2.28 -13.59 4.94
N ILE A 53 2.91 -13.99 6.04
CA ILE A 53 3.92 -13.19 6.73
C ILE A 53 5.07 -12.82 5.77
N ALA A 54 5.61 -13.77 5.01
CA ALA A 54 6.69 -13.51 4.07
C ALA A 54 6.29 -12.51 2.98
N VAL A 55 5.09 -12.63 2.41
CA VAL A 55 4.58 -11.69 1.41
C VAL A 55 4.40 -10.29 2.00
N ILE A 56 3.79 -10.19 3.18
CA ILE A 56 3.59 -8.90 3.88
C ILE A 56 4.94 -8.25 4.20
N ALA A 57 5.89 -9.01 4.74
CA ALA A 57 7.21 -8.50 5.09
C ALA A 57 7.96 -7.93 3.87
N VAL A 58 7.90 -8.61 2.73
CA VAL A 58 8.56 -8.14 1.50
C VAL A 58 7.89 -6.87 0.96
N ILE A 59 6.55 -6.80 0.95
CA ILE A 59 5.82 -5.59 0.55
C ILE A 59 6.23 -4.42 1.46
N MET A 60 6.30 -4.65 2.77
CA MET A 60 6.67 -3.62 3.75
C MET A 60 8.11 -3.13 3.58
N ILE A 61 9.07 -4.05 3.39
CA ILE A 61 10.48 -3.71 3.18
C ILE A 61 10.69 -2.93 1.88
N ILE A 62 10.07 -3.35 0.77
CA ILE A 62 10.22 -2.67 -0.52
C ILE A 62 9.49 -1.32 -0.51
N GLY A 63 8.30 -1.25 0.09
CA GLY A 63 7.53 -0.02 0.20
C GLY A 63 8.22 1.01 1.08
N ILE A 64 8.39 0.70 2.36
CA ILE A 64 8.93 1.65 3.36
C ILE A 64 10.43 1.84 3.16
N GLY A 65 11.18 0.75 2.98
CA GLY A 65 12.64 0.81 2.75
C GLY A 65 12.98 1.45 1.41
N GLY A 66 12.16 1.21 0.37
CA GLY A 66 12.31 1.88 -0.92
C GLY A 66 12.07 3.38 -0.84
N GLN A 67 11.04 3.82 -0.10
CA GLN A 67 10.82 5.25 0.15
C GLN A 67 12.00 5.87 0.91
N TYR A 68 12.49 5.21 1.96
CA TYR A 68 13.62 5.69 2.75
C TYR A 68 14.91 5.83 1.93
N LYS A 69 15.23 4.84 1.08
CA LYS A 69 16.49 4.82 0.33
C LYS A 69 16.45 5.64 -0.97
N PHE A 70 15.32 5.63 -1.68
CA PHE A 70 15.19 6.21 -3.02
C PHE A 70 14.24 7.40 -3.09
N GLY A 71 13.68 7.86 -1.97
CA GLY A 71 12.92 9.10 -1.87
C GLY A 71 11.59 9.10 -2.63
N GLY A 72 11.00 7.94 -2.90
CA GLY A 72 9.74 7.88 -3.66
C GLY A 72 9.73 6.87 -4.80
N MET A 73 10.88 6.76 -5.48
CA MET A 73 10.97 6.16 -6.80
C MET A 73 12.16 5.22 -6.88
N ILE A 74 11.90 3.92 -7.07
CA ILE A 74 12.94 2.92 -7.25
C ILE A 74 13.50 3.03 -8.67
N PRO A 75 14.82 3.22 -8.85
CA PRO A 75 15.45 3.18 -10.16
C PRO A 75 15.52 1.72 -10.62
N PHE A 76 14.64 1.35 -11.54
CA PHE A 76 14.53 0.00 -12.08
C PHE A 76 14.87 0.01 -13.57
N PHE A 77 16.07 -0.48 -13.94
CA PHE A 77 16.55 -0.57 -15.33
C PHE A 77 16.38 0.74 -16.14
N GLY A 78 16.65 1.89 -15.54
CA GLY A 78 16.53 3.21 -16.18
C GLY A 78 15.13 3.84 -16.11
N MET A 79 14.13 3.13 -15.56
CA MET A 79 12.79 3.64 -15.29
C MET A 79 12.65 3.99 -13.81
N GLN A 80 11.97 5.09 -13.50
CA GLN A 80 11.59 5.44 -12.14
C GLN A 80 10.24 4.81 -11.81
N VAL A 81 10.24 3.79 -10.94
CA VAL A 81 9.02 3.08 -10.53
C VAL A 81 8.62 3.55 -9.13
N PRO A 82 7.37 3.97 -8.88
CA PRO A 82 6.92 4.31 -7.53
C PRO A 82 7.15 3.14 -6.56
N CYS A 83 7.71 3.38 -5.37
CA CYS A 83 8.03 2.27 -4.46
C CYS A 83 6.79 1.45 -4.07
N ILE A 84 5.63 2.10 -3.93
CA ILE A 84 4.36 1.42 -3.65
C ILE A 84 3.99 0.45 -4.78
N ALA A 85 4.16 0.87 -6.04
CA ALA A 85 3.92 0.02 -7.21
C ALA A 85 4.94 -1.15 -7.27
N GLY A 86 6.21 -0.86 -7.03
CA GLY A 86 7.26 -1.88 -6.95
C GLY A 86 7.01 -2.91 -5.85
N ALA A 87 6.56 -2.47 -4.67
CA ALA A 87 6.19 -3.33 -3.56
C ALA A 87 5.00 -4.23 -3.91
N ALA A 88 3.96 -3.68 -4.55
CA ALA A 88 2.79 -4.45 -4.97
C ALA A 88 3.18 -5.53 -6.00
N ILE A 89 3.97 -5.18 -7.02
CA ILE A 89 4.44 -6.13 -8.03
C ILE A 89 5.26 -7.24 -7.39
N ALA A 90 6.23 -6.88 -6.53
CA ALA A 90 7.06 -7.86 -5.83
C ALA A 90 6.22 -8.79 -4.93
N GLY A 91 5.23 -8.24 -4.21
CA GLY A 91 4.30 -9.01 -3.39
C GLY A 91 3.46 -10.00 -4.22
N ILE A 92 2.92 -9.58 -5.36
CA ILE A 92 2.16 -10.45 -6.26
C ILE A 92 3.05 -11.57 -6.81
N LEU A 93 4.25 -11.24 -7.28
CA LEU A 93 5.20 -12.21 -7.83
C LEU A 93 5.62 -13.23 -6.77
N LEU A 94 5.94 -12.79 -5.57
CA LEU A 94 6.32 -13.67 -4.47
C LEU A 94 5.14 -14.57 -4.06
N ASN A 95 3.94 -14.00 -3.97
CA ASN A 95 2.75 -14.78 -3.65
C ASN A 95 2.49 -15.87 -4.69
N LEU A 96 2.63 -15.56 -5.98
CA LEU A 96 2.51 -16.54 -7.06
C LEU A 96 3.59 -17.61 -6.97
N LEU A 97 4.86 -17.21 -6.80
CA LEU A 97 5.99 -18.14 -6.72
C LEU A 97 5.84 -19.12 -5.57
N LEU A 98 5.42 -18.66 -4.39
CA LEU A 98 5.15 -19.51 -3.23
C LEU A 98 3.87 -20.35 -3.38
N SER A 99 3.02 -20.07 -4.37
CA SER A 99 1.82 -20.85 -4.68
C SER A 99 2.08 -22.03 -5.63
N ILE A 100 3.17 -21.99 -6.40
CA ILE A 100 3.47 -22.99 -7.42
C ILE A 100 3.92 -24.28 -6.72
N GLY A 101 3.13 -25.35 -6.84
CA GLY A 101 3.47 -26.68 -6.33
C GLY A 101 2.59 -27.20 -5.18
N ARG A 102 1.65 -26.41 -4.63
CA ARG A 102 0.68 -26.92 -3.66
C ARG A 102 -0.52 -27.57 -4.35
N LYS A 103 -0.73 -28.87 -4.06
CA LYS A 103 -2.00 -29.54 -4.30
C LYS A 103 -3.08 -28.90 -3.43
N LYS A 104 -4.27 -28.77 -4.01
CA LYS A 104 -5.52 -28.17 -3.52
C LYS A 104 -6.09 -28.68 -2.18
N GLU A 105 -5.35 -29.42 -1.36
CA GLU A 105 -5.90 -30.08 -0.17
C GLU A 105 -6.08 -29.15 1.03
N GLU A 106 -5.39 -28.02 1.11
CA GLU A 106 -5.53 -27.07 2.22
C GLU A 106 -6.62 -26.00 1.99
N GLU A 107 -7.19 -25.91 0.79
CA GLU A 107 -8.21 -24.90 0.45
C GLU A 107 -9.63 -25.25 0.97
N LYS A 108 -9.79 -26.44 1.58
CA LYS A 108 -11.09 -26.93 2.11
C LYS A 108 -11.20 -26.96 3.62
N ALA A 109 -10.18 -26.51 4.36
CA ALA A 109 -10.17 -26.55 5.83
C ALA A 109 -10.26 -25.16 6.50
N GLU A 110 -10.50 -24.08 5.76
CA GLU A 110 -10.51 -22.70 6.29
C GLU A 110 -11.75 -21.88 5.84
#